data_AF-A0A9P8HQ87-F1
#
_entry.id   AF-A0A9P8HQ87-F1
#
_cell.length_a   1.000
_cell.length_b   1.000
_cell.length_c   1.000
_cell.angle_alpha   90.00
_cell.angle_beta   90.00
_cell.angle_gamma   90.00
#
_symmetry.space_group_name_H-M   'P 1'
#
loop_
_entity.id
_entity.type
_entity.pdbx_description
1 polymer ?
#
loop_
_entity_poly.entity_id
_entity_poly.type
_entity_poly.pdbx_seq_one_letter_code
_entity_poly.pdbx_strand_id
1 'polypeptide(L)'
;MRFLLEITKKIRVRTSPSFIVGVKLNSVEFQEGGFGAAEAAEVCRVLQDEVGMDFVELSGGTLEKVGHEWTKETTINREAFFLRFAELIVPHLGKTAAERRTKVFITGGLRTVDAMVNALSTVDAVGIARPAAQEPWIGRDLLSGRVTSVVKPVSPFDNDSTLGLILAGAQMQQVASGFQPFDSSDEEAIKSFLKDKEAHEAAAIVDHERKRPWFPLVTSANSTPYESP
;
A
#
# COMPACT_ATOMS: atom_id res chain seq x y z
N MET A 1 -12.81 14.27 14.81
CA MET A 1 -11.90 13.64 15.80
C MET A 1 -12.54 12.75 16.84
N ARG A 2 -13.68 13.09 17.48
CA ARG A 2 -14.30 12.27 18.55
C ARG A 2 -14.39 10.76 18.23
N PHE A 3 -14.95 10.42 17.07
CA PHE A 3 -15.11 9.02 16.64
C PHE A 3 -13.80 8.23 16.62
N LEU A 4 -12.76 8.79 16.01
CA LEU A 4 -11.43 8.16 15.94
C LEU A 4 -10.83 7.95 17.33
N LEU A 5 -10.91 8.95 18.22
CA LEU A 5 -10.36 8.86 19.57
C LEU A 5 -11.11 7.85 20.45
N GLU A 6 -12.42 7.79 20.35
CA GLU A 6 -13.21 6.82 21.11
C GLU A 6 -12.86 5.39 20.68
N ILE A 7 -12.76 5.13 19.38
CA ILE A 7 -12.35 3.81 18.86
C ILE A 7 -10.96 3.45 19.36
N THR A 8 -9.97 4.32 19.16
CA THR A 8 -8.57 4.00 19.48
C THR A 8 -8.34 3.84 20.98
N LYS A 9 -8.99 4.66 21.83
CA LYS A 9 -8.98 4.48 23.30
C LYS A 9 -9.64 3.16 23.70
N LYS A 10 -10.76 2.79 23.08
CA LYS A 10 -11.46 1.52 23.36
C LYS A 10 -10.70 0.30 22.87
N ILE A 11 -9.90 0.41 21.82
CA ILE A 11 -8.94 -0.61 21.39
C ILE A 11 -7.85 -0.72 22.46
N ARG A 12 -7.24 0.41 22.87
CA ARG A 12 -6.15 0.40 23.87
C ARG A 12 -6.51 -0.27 25.17
N VAL A 13 -7.69 0.03 25.70
CA VAL A 13 -8.21 -0.59 26.94
C VAL A 13 -8.40 -2.11 26.81
N ARG A 14 -8.58 -2.63 25.59
CA ARG A 14 -8.80 -4.07 25.32
C ARG A 14 -7.54 -4.83 24.94
N THR A 15 -6.41 -4.15 24.79
CA THR A 15 -5.13 -4.75 24.36
C THR A 15 -4.09 -4.64 25.46
N SER A 16 -3.10 -5.54 25.48
CA SER A 16 -1.98 -5.42 26.43
C SER A 16 -1.13 -4.18 26.14
N PRO A 17 -0.36 -3.67 27.12
CA PRO A 17 0.58 -2.57 26.89
C PRO A 17 1.66 -2.86 25.84
N SER A 18 1.96 -4.13 25.57
CA SER A 18 2.90 -4.57 24.55
C SER A 18 2.30 -4.74 23.16
N PHE A 19 0.98 -4.61 23.02
CA PHE A 19 0.29 -4.79 21.75
C PHE A 19 0.43 -3.52 20.91
N ILE A 20 0.95 -3.65 19.69
CA ILE A 20 1.10 -2.53 18.76
C ILE A 20 -0.27 -2.15 18.19
N VAL A 21 -0.64 -0.87 18.28
CA VAL A 21 -1.70 -0.30 17.43
C VAL A 21 -1.18 0.95 16.75
N GLY A 22 -1.40 0.96 15.44
CA GLY A 22 -1.21 2.10 14.60
C GLY A 22 -2.51 2.56 13.98
N VAL A 23 -2.42 3.67 13.27
CA VAL A 23 -3.52 4.27 12.52
C VAL A 23 -3.04 4.61 11.11
N LYS A 24 -3.85 4.32 10.11
CA LYS A 24 -3.58 4.71 8.73
C LYS A 24 -4.44 5.91 8.36
N LEU A 25 -3.81 7.01 7.99
CA LEU A 25 -4.47 8.25 7.61
C LEU A 25 -4.32 8.46 6.11
N ASN A 26 -5.40 8.89 5.46
CA ASN A 26 -5.39 9.25 4.05
C ASN A 26 -4.91 10.70 3.88
N SER A 27 -4.06 10.92 2.89
CA SER A 27 -3.42 12.19 2.60
C SER A 27 -4.00 12.92 1.38
N VAL A 28 -5.16 12.50 0.88
CA VAL A 28 -5.80 13.12 -0.30
C VAL A 28 -6.87 14.13 0.09
N GLU A 29 -7.14 14.30 1.38
CA GLU A 29 -8.10 15.30 1.89
C GLU A 29 -7.50 16.73 1.90
N PHE A 30 -6.22 16.91 1.54
CA PHE A 30 -5.49 18.19 1.49
C PHE A 30 -5.74 19.05 0.23
N GLN A 31 -6.94 18.98 -0.38
CA GLN A 31 -7.33 19.90 -1.45
C GLN A 31 -7.90 21.20 -0.88
N GLU A 32 -7.89 22.30 -1.65
CA GLU A 32 -8.49 23.58 -1.24
C GLU A 32 -9.91 23.38 -0.69
N GLY A 33 -10.12 23.75 0.58
CA GLY A 33 -11.41 23.60 1.29
C GLY A 33 -11.55 22.34 2.17
N GLY A 34 -10.54 21.46 2.23
CA GLY A 34 -10.55 20.20 2.97
C GLY A 34 -9.70 20.14 4.25
N PHE A 35 -9.44 18.92 4.73
CA PHE A 35 -8.56 18.62 5.86
C PHE A 35 -7.12 18.92 5.45
N GLY A 36 -6.45 19.89 6.08
CA GLY A 36 -5.12 20.42 5.74
C GLY A 36 -3.95 19.72 6.47
N ALA A 37 -2.71 19.96 6.03
CA ALA A 37 -1.53 19.32 6.64
C ALA A 37 -1.34 19.70 8.12
N ALA A 38 -1.76 20.91 8.50
CA ALA A 38 -1.78 21.36 9.88
C ALA A 38 -2.78 20.57 10.72
N GLU A 39 -3.99 20.33 10.19
CA GLU A 39 -5.00 19.50 10.83
C GLU A 39 -4.51 18.06 10.97
N ALA A 40 -3.85 17.51 9.95
CA ALA A 40 -3.28 16.17 10.03
C ALA A 40 -2.17 16.05 11.08
N ALA A 41 -1.29 17.04 11.18
CA ALA A 41 -0.28 17.11 12.22
C ALA A 41 -0.92 17.15 13.61
N GLU A 42 -1.98 17.96 13.79
CA GLU A 42 -2.73 18.03 15.04
C GLU A 42 -3.41 16.70 15.38
N VAL A 43 -4.02 16.02 14.40
CA VAL A 43 -4.58 14.67 14.60
C VAL A 43 -3.51 13.69 15.06
N CYS A 44 -2.34 13.67 14.41
CA CYS A 44 -1.25 12.78 14.79
C CYS A 44 -0.74 13.09 16.21
N ARG A 45 -0.61 14.38 16.55
CA ARG A 45 -0.20 14.83 17.90
C ARG A 45 -1.21 14.39 18.96
N VAL A 46 -2.50 14.60 18.72
CA VAL A 46 -3.56 14.17 19.65
C VAL A 46 -3.58 12.65 19.81
N LEU A 47 -3.39 11.88 18.73
CA LEU A 47 -3.29 10.42 18.81
C LEU A 47 -2.05 9.97 19.58
N GLN A 48 -0.91 10.64 19.40
CA GLN A 48 0.29 10.39 20.20
C GLN A 48 0.02 10.65 21.69
N ASP A 49 -0.53 11.82 22.01
CA ASP A 49 -0.62 12.32 23.39
C ASP A 49 -1.76 11.66 24.19
N GLU A 50 -2.94 11.47 23.59
CA GLU A 50 -4.13 10.98 24.30
C GLU A 50 -4.31 9.45 24.25
N VAL A 51 -3.70 8.80 23.26
CA VAL A 51 -3.88 7.35 23.03
C VAL A 51 -2.57 6.60 23.27
N GLY A 52 -1.41 7.23 23.05
CA GLY A 52 -0.15 6.52 22.96
C GLY A 52 -0.10 5.67 21.69
N MET A 53 -0.42 6.26 20.53
CA MET A 53 -0.37 5.55 19.25
C MET A 53 1.07 5.09 18.94
N ASP A 54 1.27 3.83 18.54
CA ASP A 54 2.63 3.33 18.29
C ASP A 54 3.18 3.77 16.94
N PHE A 55 2.32 3.78 15.90
CA PHE A 55 2.68 4.32 14.61
C PHE A 55 1.50 4.98 13.89
N VAL A 56 1.81 5.94 13.02
CA VAL A 56 0.89 6.47 12.03
C VAL A 56 1.42 6.17 10.64
N GLU A 57 0.61 5.54 9.80
CA GLU A 57 0.91 5.35 8.39
C GLU A 57 0.25 6.47 7.59
N LEU A 58 1.08 7.32 6.99
CA LEU A 58 0.65 8.36 6.07
C LEU A 58 0.62 7.75 4.67
N SER A 59 -0.57 7.70 4.10
CA SER A 59 -0.78 7.15 2.76
C SER A 59 -1.66 8.09 1.97
N GLY A 60 -1.58 8.07 0.65
CA GLY A 60 -2.57 8.76 -0.16
C GLY A 60 -2.92 8.03 -1.43
N GLY A 61 -4.20 8.13 -1.76
CA GLY A 61 -4.78 7.64 -2.99
C GLY A 61 -6.22 8.11 -3.03
N THR A 62 -6.61 8.70 -4.16
CA THR A 62 -8.00 9.04 -4.40
C THR A 62 -8.73 7.76 -4.77
N LEU A 63 -9.19 7.01 -3.77
CA LEU A 63 -10.13 5.91 -4.01
C LEU A 63 -11.42 6.44 -4.68
N GLU A 64 -11.66 7.74 -4.57
CA GLU A 64 -12.78 8.47 -5.19
C GLU A 64 -12.55 8.89 -6.66
N LYS A 65 -11.33 8.71 -7.22
CA LYS A 65 -11.07 8.96 -8.67
C LYS A 65 -10.69 7.65 -9.35
N VAL A 66 -11.67 6.75 -9.41
CA VAL A 66 -11.64 5.57 -10.28
C VAL A 66 -11.44 6.04 -11.73
N GLY A 67 -10.42 5.54 -12.44
CA GLY A 67 -10.25 5.74 -13.88
C GLY A 67 -9.33 6.88 -14.34
N HIS A 68 -8.40 7.37 -13.51
CA HIS A 68 -7.38 8.33 -13.94
C HIS A 68 -6.08 7.61 -14.35
N GLU A 69 -5.63 7.83 -15.58
CA GLU A 69 -4.30 7.44 -16.05
C GLU A 69 -3.22 8.36 -15.44
N TRP A 70 -2.23 7.76 -14.78
CA TRP A 70 -1.12 8.49 -14.16
C TRP A 70 0.12 8.45 -15.08
N THR A 71 0.76 9.58 -15.38
CA THR A 71 1.98 9.63 -16.22
C THR A 71 3.26 9.35 -15.40
N LYS A 72 4.41 9.10 -16.06
CA LYS A 72 5.72 8.91 -15.39
C LYS A 72 6.09 10.04 -14.42
N GLU A 73 5.73 11.27 -14.77
CA GLU A 73 5.93 12.48 -13.95
C GLU A 73 5.08 12.44 -12.68
N THR A 74 3.86 11.88 -12.76
CA THR A 74 3.00 11.72 -11.58
C THR A 74 3.47 10.63 -10.61
N THR A 75 4.22 9.62 -11.05
CA THR A 75 4.81 8.59 -10.16
C THR A 75 5.95 9.15 -9.31
N ILE A 76 6.84 9.94 -9.91
CA ILE A 76 7.88 10.69 -9.17
C ILE A 76 7.22 11.70 -8.22
N ASN A 77 6.19 12.41 -8.71
CA ASN A 77 5.44 13.33 -7.86
C ASN A 77 4.72 12.60 -6.71
N ARG A 78 4.35 11.32 -6.84
CA ARG A 78 3.72 10.52 -5.77
C ARG A 78 4.70 10.12 -4.67
N GLU A 79 5.87 9.58 -5.04
CA GLU A 79 6.93 9.29 -4.06
C GLU A 79 7.31 10.57 -3.30
N ALA A 80 7.46 11.69 -4.03
CA ALA A 80 7.72 12.99 -3.44
C ALA A 80 6.54 13.56 -2.64
N PHE A 81 5.29 13.25 -3.01
CA PHE A 81 4.10 13.80 -2.36
C PHE A 81 3.95 13.27 -0.94
N PHE A 82 4.04 11.95 -0.74
CA PHE A 82 3.91 11.39 0.62
C PHE A 82 5.08 11.77 1.50
N LEU A 83 6.28 11.81 0.93
CA LEU A 83 7.46 12.23 1.67
C LEU A 83 7.35 13.70 2.10
N ARG A 84 6.97 14.62 1.20
CA ARG A 84 6.72 16.03 1.53
C ARG A 84 5.62 16.20 2.58
N PHE A 85 4.57 15.40 2.49
CA PHE A 85 3.50 15.42 3.48
C PHE A 85 4.01 14.94 4.85
N ALA A 86 4.81 13.88 4.88
CA ALA A 86 5.45 13.39 6.09
C ALA A 86 6.43 14.41 6.68
N GLU A 87 7.20 15.14 5.86
CA GLU A 87 8.10 16.22 6.29
C GLU A 87 7.37 17.31 7.08
N LEU A 88 6.09 17.55 6.78
CA LEU A 88 5.26 18.52 7.52
C LEU A 88 4.74 17.97 8.85
N ILE A 89 4.54 16.65 8.98
CA ILE A 89 3.96 16.03 10.19
C ILE A 89 5.03 15.60 11.18
N VAL A 90 6.10 14.98 10.68
CA VAL A 90 7.17 14.38 11.48
C VAL A 90 7.68 15.31 12.59
N PRO A 91 7.97 16.61 12.34
CA PRO A 91 8.44 17.52 13.37
C PRO A 91 7.50 17.71 14.57
N HIS A 92 6.20 17.47 14.39
CA HIS A 92 5.19 17.58 15.46
C HIS A 92 5.14 16.33 16.36
N LEU A 93 5.73 15.22 15.93
CA LEU A 93 5.76 13.96 16.68
C LEU A 93 7.08 13.74 17.42
N GLY A 94 8.15 14.41 16.99
CA GLY A 94 9.48 14.37 17.59
C GLY A 94 10.54 14.83 16.60
N LYS A 95 11.60 15.50 17.06
CA LYS A 95 12.60 16.09 16.16
C LYS A 95 13.55 15.05 15.59
N THR A 96 13.76 13.95 16.32
CA THR A 96 14.59 12.82 15.88
C THR A 96 13.78 11.52 15.88
N ALA A 97 14.22 10.53 15.11
CA ALA A 97 13.61 9.19 15.10
C ALA A 97 13.61 8.54 16.50
N ALA A 98 14.61 8.85 17.32
CA ALA A 98 14.71 8.36 18.70
C ALA A 98 13.70 9.04 19.65
N GLU A 99 13.43 10.34 19.45
CA GLU A 99 12.47 11.10 20.27
C GLU A 99 11.01 10.79 19.93
N ARG A 100 10.72 10.37 18.69
CA ARG A 100 9.36 10.06 18.23
C ARG A 100 8.77 8.89 19.02
N ARG A 101 7.75 9.17 19.84
CA ARG A 101 6.96 8.16 20.56
C ARG A 101 6.05 7.41 19.60
N THR A 102 5.37 8.14 18.72
CA THR A 102 4.63 7.57 17.59
C THR A 102 5.52 7.54 16.36
N LYS A 103 5.78 6.35 15.81
CA LYS A 103 6.55 6.18 14.58
C LYS A 103 5.74 6.61 13.36
N VAL A 104 6.41 7.16 12.34
CA VAL A 104 5.77 7.61 11.10
C VAL A 104 6.14 6.68 9.98
N PHE A 105 5.15 6.09 9.32
CA PHE A 105 5.34 5.24 8.16
C PHE A 105 4.79 5.94 6.92
N ILE A 106 5.37 5.65 5.74
CA ILE A 106 4.75 6.02 4.46
C ILE A 106 4.58 4.80 3.57
N THR A 107 3.51 4.79 2.80
CA THR A 107 3.28 3.75 1.79
C THR A 107 2.80 4.39 0.50
N GLY A 108 3.52 4.12 -0.59
CA GLY A 108 3.07 4.48 -1.94
C GLY A 108 4.21 4.87 -2.86
N GLY A 109 4.23 4.28 -4.05
CA GLY A 109 5.15 4.66 -5.13
C GLY A 109 6.55 4.08 -5.02
N LEU A 110 7.07 3.78 -3.82
CA LEU A 110 8.45 3.33 -3.60
C LEU A 110 8.79 2.03 -4.35
N ARG A 111 9.70 2.11 -5.34
CA ARG A 111 10.12 0.97 -6.16
C ARG A 111 11.57 0.53 -5.96
N THR A 112 12.47 1.42 -5.55
CA THR A 112 13.91 1.14 -5.45
C THR A 112 14.40 1.23 -4.02
N VAL A 113 15.49 0.50 -3.70
CA VAL A 113 16.17 0.60 -2.40
C VAL A 113 16.60 2.04 -2.14
N ASP A 114 17.14 2.75 -3.13
CA ASP A 114 17.57 4.13 -2.98
C ASP A 114 16.41 5.06 -2.59
N ALA A 115 15.24 4.92 -3.24
CA ALA A 115 14.05 5.70 -2.90
C ALA A 115 13.54 5.38 -1.48
N MET A 116 13.56 4.09 -1.11
CA MET A 116 13.17 3.63 0.22
C MET A 116 14.12 4.18 1.30
N VAL A 117 15.44 4.05 1.10
CA VAL A 117 16.46 4.55 2.03
C VAL A 117 16.40 6.08 2.14
N ASN A 118 16.21 6.78 1.04
CA ASN A 118 16.01 8.23 1.05
C ASN A 118 14.76 8.62 1.85
N ALA A 119 13.64 7.90 1.71
CA ALA A 119 12.45 8.17 2.52
C ALA A 119 12.71 7.98 4.03
N LEU A 120 13.52 6.99 4.41
CA LEU A 120 13.89 6.71 5.79
C LEU A 120 14.76 7.79 6.45
N SER A 121 15.27 8.77 5.69
CA SER A 121 15.88 9.96 6.32
C SER A 121 14.85 10.85 7.02
N THR A 122 13.58 10.75 6.62
CA THR A 122 12.47 11.55 7.15
C THR A 122 11.59 10.72 8.08
N VAL A 123 11.21 9.52 7.65
CA VAL A 123 10.22 8.66 8.33
C VAL A 123 10.85 7.43 8.95
N ASP A 124 10.11 6.73 9.81
CA ASP A 124 10.62 5.59 10.58
C ASP A 124 10.47 4.25 9.86
N ALA A 125 9.53 4.14 8.91
CA ALA A 125 9.39 2.96 8.07
C ALA A 125 8.75 3.28 6.71
N VAL A 126 8.95 2.36 5.76
CA VAL A 126 8.32 2.39 4.43
C VAL A 126 7.51 1.12 4.20
N GLY A 127 6.33 1.26 3.61
CA GLY A 127 5.45 0.15 3.25
C GLY A 127 5.54 -0.21 1.76
N ILE A 128 5.47 -1.50 1.46
CA ILE A 128 5.41 -2.07 0.11
C ILE A 128 4.09 -2.83 -0.01
N ALA A 129 3.23 -2.39 -0.94
CA ALA A 129 1.88 -2.96 -1.14
C ALA A 129 1.82 -3.83 -2.41
N ARG A 130 1.36 -3.25 -3.54
CA ARG A 130 1.23 -3.95 -4.85
C ARG A 130 2.46 -4.81 -5.24
N PRO A 131 3.71 -4.35 -5.07
CA PRO A 131 4.85 -5.20 -5.43
C PRO A 131 4.94 -6.48 -4.59
N ALA A 132 4.56 -6.44 -3.31
CA ALA A 132 4.59 -7.61 -2.43
C ALA A 132 3.55 -8.68 -2.82
N ALA A 133 2.54 -8.34 -3.64
CA ALA A 133 1.61 -9.32 -4.18
C ALA A 133 2.29 -10.23 -5.23
N GLN A 134 3.20 -9.68 -6.05
CA GLN A 134 4.01 -10.47 -6.98
C GLN A 134 5.22 -11.11 -6.30
N GLU A 135 5.82 -10.38 -5.36
CA GLU A 135 7.09 -10.74 -4.74
C GLU A 135 6.88 -10.96 -3.22
N PRO A 136 6.31 -12.10 -2.78
CA PRO A 136 6.03 -12.36 -1.37
C PRO A 136 7.27 -12.27 -0.47
N TRP A 137 8.46 -12.48 -1.04
CA TRP A 137 9.74 -12.44 -0.35
C TRP A 137 10.47 -11.10 -0.44
N ILE A 138 9.85 -10.06 -1.01
CA ILE A 138 10.54 -8.81 -1.35
C ILE A 138 11.25 -8.16 -0.16
N GLY A 139 10.67 -8.22 1.04
CA GLY A 139 11.31 -7.70 2.24
C GLY A 139 12.64 -8.40 2.56
N ARG A 140 12.67 -9.75 2.49
CA ARG A 140 13.89 -10.55 2.67
C ARG A 140 14.91 -10.25 1.57
N ASP A 141 14.44 -10.17 0.33
CA ASP A 141 15.31 -10.06 -0.84
C ASP A 141 15.94 -8.66 -0.95
N LEU A 142 15.23 -7.60 -0.56
CA LEU A 142 15.78 -6.24 -0.39
C LEU A 142 16.80 -6.18 0.76
N LEU A 143 16.45 -6.71 1.95
CA LEU A 143 17.31 -6.65 3.13
C LEU A 143 18.60 -7.47 2.98
N SER A 144 18.56 -8.55 2.19
CA SER A 144 19.76 -9.35 1.88
C SER A 144 20.59 -8.78 0.73
N GLY A 145 20.14 -7.71 0.07
CA GLY A 145 20.81 -7.15 -1.10
C GLY A 145 20.71 -8.01 -2.36
N ARG A 146 19.81 -9.01 -2.38
CA ARG A 146 19.57 -9.86 -3.55
C ARG A 146 18.99 -9.06 -4.72
N VAL A 147 18.13 -8.09 -4.40
CA VAL A 147 17.52 -7.18 -5.37
C VAL A 147 17.65 -5.74 -4.87
N THR A 148 17.74 -4.79 -5.79
CA THR A 148 17.81 -3.35 -5.49
C THR A 148 16.54 -2.59 -5.87
N SER A 149 15.55 -3.28 -6.44
CA SER A 149 14.25 -2.75 -6.81
C SER A 149 13.21 -3.86 -6.89
N VAL A 150 11.95 -3.49 -6.73
CA VAL A 150 10.80 -4.37 -6.97
C VAL A 150 10.50 -4.48 -8.47
N VAL A 151 9.82 -5.55 -8.88
CA VAL A 151 9.39 -5.72 -10.27
C VAL A 151 8.43 -4.61 -10.67
N LYS A 152 8.67 -4.06 -11.87
CA LYS A 152 7.80 -3.09 -12.49
C LYS A 152 6.87 -3.80 -13.48
N PRO A 153 5.54 -3.73 -13.31
CA PRO A 153 4.63 -4.36 -14.25
C PRO A 153 4.66 -3.64 -15.60
N VAL A 154 4.20 -4.32 -16.65
CA VAL A 154 3.95 -3.68 -17.95
C VAL A 154 2.94 -2.54 -17.80
N SER A 155 3.06 -1.53 -18.66
CA SER A 155 2.09 -0.43 -18.69
C SER A 155 0.70 -0.95 -19.09
N PRO A 156 -0.40 -0.43 -18.51
CA PRO A 156 -0.48 0.70 -17.57
C PRO A 156 -0.56 0.30 -16.09
N PHE A 157 -0.31 -0.96 -15.71
CA PHE A 157 -0.63 -1.50 -14.38
C PHE A 157 0.08 -0.83 -13.19
N ASP A 158 1.25 -0.21 -13.40
CA ASP A 158 1.91 0.59 -12.36
C ASP A 158 1.18 1.93 -12.12
N ASN A 159 0.66 2.47 -13.21
CA ASN A 159 0.16 3.82 -13.38
C ASN A 159 -1.37 3.92 -13.41
N ASP A 160 -2.10 2.82 -13.34
CA ASP A 160 -3.55 2.79 -13.16
C ASP A 160 -3.83 2.08 -11.84
N SER A 161 -4.43 2.79 -10.88
CA SER A 161 -4.68 2.25 -9.54
C SER A 161 -5.72 1.13 -9.55
N THR A 162 -6.69 1.17 -10.46
CA THR A 162 -7.73 0.15 -10.57
C THR A 162 -7.15 -1.11 -11.18
N LEU A 163 -6.46 -0.99 -12.31
CA LEU A 163 -5.80 -2.12 -12.96
C LEU A 163 -4.71 -2.71 -12.07
N GLY A 164 -3.91 -1.87 -11.42
CA GLY A 164 -2.89 -2.32 -10.46
C GLY A 164 -3.48 -3.03 -9.24
N LEU A 165 -4.68 -2.64 -8.78
CA LEU A 165 -5.39 -3.34 -7.70
C LEU A 165 -5.89 -4.71 -8.17
N ILE A 166 -6.50 -4.79 -9.36
CA ILE A 166 -6.99 -6.06 -9.92
C ILE A 166 -5.82 -7.03 -10.15
N LEU A 167 -4.70 -6.54 -10.71
CA LEU A 167 -3.48 -7.31 -10.92
C LEU A 167 -2.94 -7.88 -9.60
N ALA A 168 -2.73 -7.03 -8.59
CA ALA A 168 -2.25 -7.48 -7.28
C ALA A 168 -3.24 -8.46 -6.61
N GLY A 169 -4.54 -8.23 -6.76
CA GLY A 169 -5.59 -9.13 -6.29
C GLY A 169 -5.52 -10.52 -6.91
N ALA A 170 -5.31 -10.60 -8.23
CA ALA A 170 -5.15 -11.85 -8.95
C ALA A 170 -3.86 -12.60 -8.52
N GLN A 171 -2.76 -11.87 -8.32
CA GLN A 171 -1.52 -12.44 -7.79
C GLN A 171 -1.70 -13.01 -6.37
N MET A 172 -2.40 -12.29 -5.48
CA MET A 172 -2.75 -12.80 -4.15
C MET A 172 -3.65 -14.05 -4.22
N GLN A 173 -4.58 -14.12 -5.19
CA GLN A 173 -5.40 -15.32 -5.41
C GLN A 173 -4.55 -16.52 -5.85
N GLN A 174 -3.52 -16.32 -6.68
CA GLN A 174 -2.59 -17.40 -7.03
C GLN A 174 -1.84 -17.91 -5.81
N VAL A 175 -1.31 -17.01 -4.96
CA VAL A 175 -0.64 -17.38 -3.71
C VAL A 175 -1.59 -18.18 -2.81
N ALA A 176 -2.82 -17.70 -2.62
CA ALA A 176 -3.84 -18.40 -1.84
C ALA A 176 -4.19 -19.79 -2.40
N SER A 177 -4.01 -19.97 -3.71
CA SER A 177 -4.26 -21.23 -4.41
C SER A 177 -3.02 -22.15 -4.50
N GLY A 178 -1.91 -21.79 -3.85
CA GLY A 178 -0.68 -22.60 -3.84
C GLY A 178 0.24 -22.41 -5.04
N PHE A 179 0.06 -21.34 -5.81
CA PHE A 179 0.88 -21.02 -6.98
C PHE A 179 1.70 -19.76 -6.77
N GLN A 180 2.86 -19.71 -7.42
CA GLN A 180 3.68 -18.51 -7.51
C GLN A 180 2.93 -17.44 -8.34
N PRO A 181 3.01 -16.16 -7.94
CA PRO A 181 2.48 -15.07 -8.75
C PRO A 181 3.11 -15.04 -10.13
N PHE A 182 2.31 -14.80 -11.17
CA PHE A 182 2.87 -14.57 -12.51
C PHE A 182 3.69 -13.27 -12.55
N ASP A 183 4.70 -13.25 -13.42
CA ASP A 183 5.55 -12.07 -13.63
C ASP A 183 4.79 -11.01 -14.44
N SER A 184 4.39 -9.93 -13.77
CA SER A 184 3.68 -8.83 -14.42
C SER A 184 4.55 -7.96 -15.33
N SER A 185 5.87 -8.19 -15.37
CA SER A 185 6.77 -7.55 -16.33
C SER A 185 6.84 -8.30 -17.68
N ASP A 186 6.30 -9.53 -17.74
CA ASP A 186 6.20 -10.33 -18.96
C ASP A 186 4.89 -9.99 -19.71
N GLU A 187 5.02 -9.52 -20.96
CA GLU A 187 3.90 -9.17 -21.82
C GLU A 187 2.99 -10.37 -22.14
N GLU A 188 3.54 -11.58 -22.29
CA GLU A 188 2.74 -12.78 -22.60
C GLU A 188 1.94 -13.23 -21.37
N ALA A 189 2.54 -13.18 -20.18
CA ALA A 189 1.84 -13.43 -18.93
C ALA A 189 0.68 -12.44 -18.74
N ILE A 190 0.90 -11.16 -19.04
CA ILE A 190 -0.14 -10.13 -18.96
C ILE A 190 -1.24 -10.34 -20.00
N LYS A 191 -0.91 -10.70 -21.25
CA LYS A 191 -1.92 -11.05 -22.27
C LYS A 191 -2.80 -12.20 -21.80
N SER A 192 -2.23 -13.21 -21.14
CA SER A 192 -3.01 -14.30 -20.57
C SER A 192 -3.90 -13.84 -19.42
N PHE A 193 -3.33 -13.08 -18.48
CA PHE A 193 -4.08 -12.51 -17.37
C PHE A 193 -5.27 -11.64 -17.85
N LEU A 194 -5.10 -10.84 -18.90
CA LEU A 194 -6.17 -10.01 -19.44
C LEU A 194 -7.35 -10.84 -19.97
N LYS A 195 -7.09 -12.03 -20.55
CA LYS A 195 -8.15 -12.97 -20.95
C LYS A 195 -8.90 -13.53 -19.73
N ASP A 196 -8.16 -13.92 -18.69
CA ASP A 196 -8.77 -14.40 -17.43
C ASP A 196 -9.59 -13.30 -16.75
N LYS A 197 -9.08 -12.06 -16.76
CA LYS A 197 -9.80 -10.88 -16.23
C LYS A 197 -11.10 -10.63 -16.98
N GLU A 198 -11.09 -10.65 -18.32
CA GLU A 198 -12.29 -10.46 -19.14
C GLU A 198 -13.32 -11.58 -18.88
N ALA A 199 -12.88 -12.83 -18.82
CA ALA A 199 -13.73 -13.95 -18.47
C ALA A 199 -14.32 -13.80 -17.05
N HIS A 200 -13.53 -13.36 -16.09
CA HIS A 200 -13.96 -13.10 -14.71
C HIS A 200 -15.01 -11.99 -14.64
N GLU A 201 -14.83 -10.89 -15.35
CA GLU A 201 -15.79 -9.78 -15.40
C GLU A 201 -17.11 -10.20 -16.04
N ALA A 202 -17.06 -10.91 -17.18
CA ALA A 202 -18.25 -11.46 -17.82
C ALA A 202 -19.01 -12.42 -16.88
N ALA A 203 -18.27 -13.23 -16.12
CA ALA A 203 -18.81 -14.14 -15.14
C ALA A 203 -19.43 -13.38 -13.94
N ALA A 204 -18.79 -12.31 -13.46
CA ALA A 204 -19.29 -11.53 -12.32
C ALA A 204 -20.64 -10.86 -12.58
N ILE A 205 -20.94 -10.47 -13.82
CA ILE A 205 -22.22 -9.84 -14.22
C ILE A 205 -23.44 -10.72 -13.89
N VAL A 206 -23.28 -12.04 -14.03
CA VAL A 206 -24.38 -13.01 -13.83
C VAL A 206 -24.35 -13.67 -12.45
N ASP A 207 -23.37 -13.35 -11.59
CA ASP A 207 -23.26 -13.87 -10.22
C ASP A 207 -24.01 -12.98 -9.22
N HIS A 208 -25.33 -13.06 -9.23
CA HIS A 208 -26.19 -12.30 -8.31
C HIS A 208 -26.01 -12.69 -6.84
N GLU A 209 -25.49 -13.89 -6.57
CA GLU A 209 -25.27 -14.41 -5.21
C GLU A 209 -23.89 -14.02 -4.65
N ARG A 210 -23.03 -13.40 -5.47
CA ARG A 210 -21.66 -12.98 -5.11
C ARG A 210 -20.83 -14.10 -4.49
N LYS A 211 -20.97 -15.32 -5.02
CA LYS A 211 -20.23 -16.50 -4.55
C LYS A 211 -18.81 -16.55 -5.11
N ARG A 212 -18.53 -15.79 -6.17
CA ARG A 212 -17.21 -15.75 -6.81
C ARG A 212 -16.22 -14.89 -6.03
N PRO A 213 -14.91 -15.19 -6.16
CA PRO A 213 -13.85 -14.30 -5.65
C PRO A 213 -13.99 -12.90 -6.23
N TRP A 214 -13.56 -11.89 -5.46
CA TRP A 214 -13.63 -10.50 -5.91
C TRP A 214 -12.62 -10.20 -7.03
N PHE A 215 -11.49 -10.92 -7.04
CA PHE A 215 -10.42 -10.76 -8.03
C PHE A 215 -10.36 -11.94 -9.00
N PRO A 216 -9.86 -11.74 -10.24
CA PRO A 216 -9.72 -12.80 -11.23
C PRO A 216 -8.88 -13.97 -10.73
N LEU A 217 -9.34 -15.18 -11.02
CA LEU A 217 -8.52 -16.38 -10.91
C LEU A 217 -7.70 -16.54 -12.19
N VAL A 218 -6.37 -16.61 -12.04
CA VAL A 218 -5.47 -16.84 -13.18
C VAL A 218 -5.47 -18.32 -13.49
N THR A 219 -6.01 -18.70 -14.64
CA THR A 219 -6.18 -20.10 -15.06
C THR A 219 -5.53 -20.41 -16.39
N SER A 220 -5.22 -19.39 -17.18
CA SER A 220 -4.86 -19.54 -18.60
C SER A 220 -3.35 -19.59 -18.90
N ALA A 221 -2.45 -19.29 -17.96
CA ALA A 221 -1.00 -19.41 -18.16
C ALA A 221 -0.19 -19.68 -16.89
N ASN A 222 0.83 -20.54 -17.03
CA ASN A 222 2.06 -20.59 -16.25
C ASN A 222 1.90 -20.44 -14.72
N SER A 223 1.00 -21.21 -14.12
CA SER A 223 0.93 -21.28 -12.67
C SER A 223 2.03 -22.23 -12.17
N THR A 224 3.21 -21.71 -11.90
CA THR A 224 4.28 -22.45 -11.25
C THR A 224 3.84 -22.76 -9.82
N PRO A 225 3.66 -24.04 -9.42
CA PRO A 225 3.35 -24.35 -8.03
C PRO A 225 4.47 -23.85 -7.12
N TYR A 226 4.16 -23.50 -5.87
CA TYR A 226 5.22 -23.52 -4.87
C TYR A 226 5.71 -24.96 -4.77
N GLU A 227 7.03 -25.18 -4.79
CA GLU A 227 7.58 -26.51 -4.51
C GLU A 227 6.95 -27.01 -3.21
N SER A 228 6.48 -28.27 -3.20
CA SER A 228 5.98 -28.86 -1.96
C SER A 228 7.11 -28.81 -0.92
N PRO A 229 6.83 -28.38 0.32
CA PRO A 229 7.85 -28.30 1.36
C PRO A 229 8.55 -29.64 1.63
#